data_AF-W6W244-F1
#
_entry.id   AF-W6W244-F1
#
_cell.length_a   1.000
_cell.length_b   1.000
_cell.length_c   1.000
_cell.angle_alpha   90.00
_cell.angle_beta   90.00
_cell.angle_gamma   90.00
#
_symmetry.space_group_name_H-M   'P 1'
#
loop_
_entity.id
_entity.type
_entity.pdbx_description
1 polymer ?
#
loop_
_entity_poly.entity_id
_entity_poly.type
_entity_poly.pdbx_seq_one_letter_code
_entity_poly.pdbx_strand_id
1 'polypeptide(L)' 'MKSQTEELTLFRVHYDGGGHIDIEAKDPNEARDIFKQRYPRIIIDKVKRLKGGAA' A
#
# COMPACT_ATOMS: atom_id res chain seq x y z
N MET A 1 -5.00 28.59 -1.64
CA MET A 1 -4.51 27.26 -2.04
C MET A 1 -5.31 26.23 -1.25
N LYS A 2 -6.08 25.37 -1.91
CA LYS A 2 -6.88 24.35 -1.20
C LYS A 2 -5.93 23.26 -0.73
N SER A 3 -5.71 23.18 0.57
CA SER A 3 -5.11 22.00 1.20
C SER A 3 -6.10 20.85 0.99
N GLN A 4 -5.84 20.02 -0.03
CA GLN A 4 -6.47 18.72 -0.12
C GLN A 4 -5.90 17.91 1.04
N THR A 5 -6.72 17.65 2.05
CA THR A 5 -6.44 16.60 3.03
C THR A 5 -6.25 15.31 2.21
N GLU A 6 -5.02 14.83 2.10
CA GLU A 6 -4.72 13.65 1.30
C GLU A 6 -5.43 12.44 1.94
N GLU A 7 -6.46 11.92 1.27
CA GLU A 7 -7.23 10.80 1.78
C GLU A 7 -6.39 9.52 1.70
N LEU A 8 -5.82 9.11 2.85
CA LEU A 8 -5.11 7.86 2.96
C LEU A 8 -6.07 6.70 2.68
N THR A 9 -5.64 5.79 1.82
CA THR A 9 -6.35 4.61 1.40
C THR A 9 -5.56 3.37 1.81
N LEU A 10 -6.24 2.31 2.25
CA LEU A 10 -5.60 1.04 2.55
C LEU A 10 -5.28 0.26 1.26
N PHE A 11 -4.01 -0.08 1.07
CA PHE A 11 -3.51 -0.88 -0.05
C PHE A 11 -2.93 -2.20 0.45
N ARG A 12 -3.37 -3.31 -0.13
CA ARG A 12 -2.79 -4.63 0.07
C ARG A 12 -1.64 -4.87 -0.88
N VAL A 13 -0.42 -4.94 -0.35
CA VAL A 13 0.80 -5.30 -1.07
C VAL A 13 1.01 -6.80 -0.95
N HIS A 14 0.90 -7.52 -2.06
CA HIS A 14 1.28 -8.92 -2.16
C HIS A 14 2.74 -9.03 -2.56
N TYR A 15 3.45 -9.97 -1.96
CA TYR A 15 4.87 -10.18 -2.20
C TYR A 15 5.19 -11.67 -2.36
N ASP A 16 6.36 -11.93 -2.93
CA ASP A 16 6.85 -13.26 -3.26
C ASP A 16 6.73 -14.23 -2.06
N GLY A 17 6.34 -15.48 -2.34
CA GLY A 17 6.01 -16.48 -1.32
C GLY A 17 4.54 -16.47 -0.86
N GLY A 18 3.66 -15.72 -1.52
CA GLY A 18 2.20 -15.75 -1.30
C GLY A 18 1.73 -14.91 -0.11
N GLY A 19 2.62 -14.15 0.52
CA GLY A 19 2.30 -13.24 1.62
C GLY A 19 1.63 -11.94 1.16
N HIS A 20 1.03 -11.23 2.11
CA HIS A 20 0.53 -9.88 1.87
C HIS A 20 0.59 -9.02 3.15
N ILE A 21 0.66 -7.71 2.97
CA ILE A 21 0.57 -6.71 4.03
C ILE A 21 -0.30 -5.55 3.57
N ASP A 22 -1.10 -5.01 4.49
CA ASP A 22 -1.94 -3.84 4.22
C ASP A 22 -1.20 -2.57 4.68
N ILE A 23 -1.14 -1.57 3.81
CA ILE A 23 -0.41 -0.31 3.99
C ILE A 23 -1.35 0.85 3.68
N GLU A 24 -1.52 1.76 4.63
CA GLU A 24 -2.19 3.04 4.37
C GLU A 24 -1.24 3.96 3.60
N ALA A 25 -1.70 4.43 2.44
CA ALA A 25 -0.95 5.33 1.58
C ALA A 25 -1.93 6.18 0.76
N LYS A 26 -1.45 7.26 0.17
CA LYS A 26 -2.24 8.15 -0.69
C LYS A 26 -2.51 7.49 -2.04
N ASP A 27 -1.56 6.69 -2.51
CA ASP A 27 -1.62 6.01 -3.80
C ASP A 27 -0.84 4.68 -3.76
N PRO A 28 -1.01 3.78 -4.76
CA PRO A 28 -0.36 2.48 -4.72
C PRO A 28 1.17 2.53 -4.90
N ASN A 29 1.75 3.60 -5.45
CA ASN A 29 3.21 3.75 -5.57
C ASN A 29 3.81 4.08 -4.21
N GLU A 30 3.19 4.99 -3.46
CA GLU A 30 3.61 5.28 -2.09
C GLU A 30 3.51 4.02 -1.21
N ALA A 31 2.47 3.20 -1.37
CA ALA A 31 2.39 1.90 -0.70
C ALA A 31 3.56 0.96 -1.06
N ARG A 32 4.03 0.96 -2.32
CA ARG A 32 5.21 0.18 -2.75
C ARG A 32 6.49 0.72 -2.12
N ASP A 33 6.64 2.03 -2.04
CA ASP A 33 7.84 2.66 -1.48
C ASP A 33 7.93 2.41 0.02
N ILE A 34 6.83 2.53 0.75
CA ILE A 34 6.74 2.15 2.18
C ILE A 34 7.10 0.68 2.36
N PHE A 35 6.57 -0.22 1.51
CA PHE A 35 6.90 -1.63 1.56
C PHE A 35 8.40 -1.87 1.35
N LYS A 36 9.00 -1.26 0.31
CA LYS A 36 10.43 -1.42 -0.01
C LYS A 36 11.35 -0.84 1.05
N GLN A 37 10.97 0.24 1.72
CA GLN A 37 11.75 0.77 2.84
C GLN A 37 11.82 -0.23 4.01
N ARG A 38 10.73 -0.95 4.28
CA ARG A 38 10.68 -1.99 5.32
C ARG A 38 11.31 -3.30 4.87
N TYR A 39 11.15 -3.67 3.61
CA TYR A 39 11.55 -4.95 3.03
C TYR A 39 12.29 -4.77 1.69
N PRO A 40 13.50 -4.21 1.69
CA PRO A 40 14.20 -3.80 0.46
C PRO A 40 14.59 -4.95 -0.47
N ARG A 41 14.62 -6.18 0.04
CA ARG A 41 15.00 -7.39 -0.71
C ARG A 41 13.80 -8.24 -1.16
N ILE A 42 12.59 -7.89 -0.76
CA ILE A 42 11.39 -8.67 -1.09
C ILE A 42 10.77 -8.14 -2.38
N ILE A 43 10.43 -9.06 -3.29
CA ILE A 43 9.78 -8.75 -4.57
C ILE A 43 8.29 -8.53 -4.33
N ILE A 44 7.77 -7.42 -4.84
CA ILE A 44 6.33 -7.11 -4.82
C ILE A 44 5.68 -7.67 -6.09
N ASP A 45 4.70 -8.55 -5.93
CA ASP A 45 3.94 -9.14 -7.04
C ASP A 45 2.86 -8.19 -7.55
N LYS A 46 2.04 -7.68 -6.63
CA LYS A 46 0.87 -6.84 -6.96
C LYS A 46 0.46 -5.98 -5.77
N VAL A 47 -0.08 -4.80 -6.05
CA VAL A 47 -0.67 -3.91 -5.04
C VAL A 47 -2.14 -3.70 -5.40
N LYS A 48 -3.03 -3.92 -4.43
CA LYS A 48 -4.48 -3.79 -4.61
C LYS A 48 -5.03 -2.75 -3.65
N ARG A 49 -5.82 -1.81 -4.18
CA ARG A 49 -6.63 -0.93 -3.33
C ARG A 49 -7.71 -1.76 -2.63
N LEU A 50 -7.79 -1.66 -1.30
CA LEU A 50 -8.91 -2.22 -0.55
C LEU A 50 -10.05 -1.20 -0.54
N LYS A 51 -11.21 -1.57 -1.06
CA LYS A 51 -12.43 -0.76 -0.91
C LYS A 51 -12.99 -1.02 0.49
N GLY A 52 -12.79 -0.08 1.41
CA GLY A 52 -13.53 0.03 2.68
C GLY A 52 -13.49 -1.20 3.58
N GLY A 53 -12.55 -1.21 4.53
CA GLY A 53 -12.70 -1.99 5.76
C GLY A 53 -13.49 -1.18 6.80
N ALA A 54 -14.77 -0.93 6.54
CA ALA A 54 -15.72 -0.50 7.55
C ALA A 54 -16.86 -1.52 7.55
N ALA A 55 -16.68 -2.56 8.37
CA ALA A 55 -17.76 -3.44 8.80
C ALA A 55 -17.81 -3.36 10.32
#